data_AF-A0A7C4K1D6-F1
#
_entry.id   AF-A0A7C4K1D6-F1
#
_cell.length_a   1.000
_cell.length_b   1.000
_cell.length_c   1.000
_cell.angle_alpha   90.00
_cell.angle_beta   90.00
_cell.angle_gamma   90.00
#
_symmetry.space_group_name_H-M   'P 1'
#
loop_
_entity.id
_entity.type
_entity.pdbx_description
1 polymer ?
#
loop_
_entity_poly.entity_id
_entity_poly.type
_entity_poly.pdbx_seq_one_letter_code
_entity_poly.pdbx_strand_id
1 'polypeptide(L)'
;MKYVGYLLLLILFIYFVFIKPYIILYKIEFKLEGIEINLRQRSLKLREFLLFIPKFRDSIYFLRINGFSMYGSKLEAKELSV
;
A
#
# COMPACT_ATOMS: atom_id res chain seq x y z
N MET A 1 -10.11 -22.70 20.92
CA MET A 1 -8.80 -22.01 21.05
C MET A 1 -7.74 -22.51 20.06
N LYS A 2 -7.50 -23.82 19.90
CA LYS A 2 -6.49 -24.35 18.95
C LYS A 2 -6.70 -23.93 17.48
N TYR A 3 -7.95 -23.91 17.00
CA TYR A 3 -8.29 -23.53 15.62
C TYR A 3 -7.94 -22.08 15.25
N VAL A 4 -8.00 -21.17 16.21
CA VAL A 4 -7.61 -19.76 15.98
C VAL A 4 -6.10 -19.66 15.76
N GLY A 5 -5.32 -20.43 16.52
CA GLY A 5 -3.88 -20.53 16.33
C GLY A 5 -3.51 -21.10 14.95
N TYR A 6 -4.19 -22.17 14.52
CA TYR A 6 -3.97 -22.74 13.18
C TYR A 6 -4.37 -21.77 12.06
N LEU A 7 -5.47 -21.03 12.22
CA LEU A 7 -5.89 -20.02 11.26
C LEU A 7 -4.85 -18.89 11.15
N LEU A 8 -4.35 -18.42 12.30
CA LEU A 8 -3.28 -17.41 12.34
C LEU A 8 -2.00 -17.93 11.67
N LEU A 9 -1.63 -19.17 11.94
CA LEU A 9 -0.46 -19.82 11.35
C LEU A 9 -0.60 -19.95 9.83
N LEU A 10 -1.79 -20.31 9.35
CA LEU A 10 -2.10 -20.42 7.92
C LEU A 10 -1.95 -19.05 7.23
N ILE A 11 -2.49 -17.99 7.84
CA ILE A 11 -2.37 -16.63 7.31
C ILE A 11 -0.90 -16.20 7.26
N LEU A 12 -0.14 -16.43 8.34
CA LEU A 12 1.28 -16.14 8.36
C LEU A 12 2.04 -16.94 7.29
N PHE A 13 1.73 -18.22 7.16
CA PHE A 13 2.34 -19.09 6.18
C PHE A 13 2.13 -18.57 4.76
N ILE A 14 0.89 -18.22 4.40
CA ILE A 14 0.57 -17.65 3.10
C ILE A 14 1.33 -16.34 2.87
N TYR A 15 1.41 -15.49 3.89
CA TYR A 15 2.15 -14.24 3.82
C TYR A 15 3.65 -14.43 3.56
N PHE A 16 4.30 -15.33 4.30
CA PHE A 16 5.74 -15.53 4.17
C PHE A 16 6.13 -16.32 2.91
N VAL A 17 5.31 -17.29 2.48
CA VAL A 17 5.64 -18.19 1.37
C VAL A 17 5.25 -17.62 0.02
N PHE A 18 4.16 -16.85 -0.07
CA PHE A 18 3.70 -16.32 -1.35
C PHE A 18 3.86 -14.80 -1.42
N ILE A 19 3.28 -14.06 -0.47
CA ILE A 19 3.19 -12.59 -0.56
C ILE A 19 4.58 -11.95 -0.49
N LYS A 20 5.40 -12.31 0.48
CA LYS A 20 6.74 -11.74 0.68
C LYS A 20 7.69 -12.01 -0.50
N PRO A 21 7.88 -13.26 -0.98
CA PRO A 21 8.76 -13.51 -2.12
C PRO A 21 8.21 -12.88 -3.40
N TYR A 22 6.89 -12.79 -3.56
CA TYR A 22 6.30 -12.04 -4.67
C TYR A 22 6.72 -10.56 -4.62
N ILE A 23 6.56 -9.88 -3.49
CA ILE A 23 7.00 -8.48 -3.35
C ILE A 23 8.50 -8.32 -3.68
N ILE A 24 9.34 -9.26 -3.24
CA ILE A 24 10.79 -9.25 -3.48
C ILE A 24 11.12 -9.52 -4.96
N LEU A 25 10.52 -10.54 -5.57
CA LEU A 25 10.74 -10.92 -6.97
C LEU A 25 10.36 -9.80 -7.94
N TYR A 26 9.25 -9.12 -7.64
CA TYR A 26 8.74 -8.04 -8.48
C TYR A 26 9.34 -6.68 -8.14
N LYS A 27 10.31 -6.60 -7.21
CA LYS A 27 10.96 -5.35 -6.74
C LYS A 27 9.96 -4.22 -6.57
N ILE A 28 8.85 -4.51 -5.88
CA ILE A 28 7.79 -3.51 -5.73
C ILE A 28 8.32 -2.42 -4.81
N GLU A 29 8.50 -1.22 -5.35
CA GLU A 29 8.94 -0.06 -4.59
C GLU A 29 7.73 0.77 -4.20
N PHE A 30 7.58 0.95 -2.89
CA PHE A 30 6.57 1.81 -2.30
C PHE A 30 7.27 3.02 -1.71
N LYS A 31 6.95 4.20 -2.23
CA LYS A 31 7.40 5.47 -1.67
C LYS A 31 6.20 6.27 -1.19
N LEU A 32 6.19 6.53 0.11
CA LEU A 32 5.21 7.39 0.77
C LEU A 32 5.93 8.69 1.13
N GLU A 33 5.60 9.78 0.46
CA GLU A 33 6.18 11.10 0.74
C GLU A 33 5.14 12.06 1.33
N GLY A 34 5.56 12.80 2.36
CA GLY A 34 4.77 13.86 2.97
C GLY A 34 3.48 13.37 3.64
N ILE A 35 3.59 12.35 4.48
CA ILE A 35 2.50 11.95 5.39
C ILE A 35 2.40 13.02 6.50
N GLU A 36 1.34 13.81 6.47
CA GLU A 36 0.96 14.76 7.50
C GLU A 36 -0.28 14.24 8.24
N ILE A 37 -0.11 13.85 9.50
CA ILE A 37 -1.20 13.37 10.35
C ILE A 37 -1.58 14.50 11.31
N ASN A 38 -2.79 15.03 11.19
CA ASN A 38 -3.30 16.04 12.11
C ASN A 38 -4.38 15.43 13.03
N LEU A 39 -3.93 15.00 14.21
CA LEU A 39 -4.77 14.36 15.24
C LEU A 39 -5.91 15.27 15.74
N ARG A 40 -5.74 16.60 15.72
CA ARG A 40 -6.78 17.55 16.15
C ARG A 40 -7.98 17.59 15.22
N GLN A 41 -7.76 17.42 13.91
CA GLN A 41 -8.81 17.52 12.89
C GLN A 41 -9.21 16.15 12.33
N ARG A 42 -8.65 15.04 12.83
CA ARG A 42 -8.76 13.70 12.22
C ARG A 42 -8.50 13.74 10.71
N SER A 43 -7.51 14.52 10.30
CA SER A 43 -7.16 14.66 8.89
C SER A 43 -5.81 14.01 8.61
N LEU A 44 -5.80 13.25 7.53
CA LEU A 44 -4.62 12.58 6.98
C LEU A 44 -4.37 13.19 5.62
N LYS A 45 -3.21 13.81 5.46
CA LYS A 45 -2.74 14.31 4.16
C LYS A 45 -1.53 13.50 3.75
N LEU A 46 -1.54 13.07 2.50
CA LEU A 46 -0.49 12.33 1.83
C LEU A 46 -0.13 13.11 0.57
N ARG A 47 1.05 13.73 0.54
CA ARG A 47 1.48 14.51 -0.62
C ARG A 47 1.68 13.62 -1.84
N GLU A 48 2.42 12.53 -1.68
CA GLU A 48 2.72 11.60 -2.78
C GLU A 48 2.68 10.15 -2.31
N PHE A 49 1.99 9.32 -3.09
CA PHE A 49 2.10 7.87 -3.02
C PHE A 49 2.57 7.35 -4.37
N LEU A 50 3.72 6.70 -4.36
CA LEU A 50 4.35 6.11 -5.53
C LEU A 50 4.41 4.60 -5.34
N LEU A 51 3.88 3.87 -6.30
CA LEU A 51 3.91 2.43 -6.35
C LEU A 51 4.46 2.00 -7.70
N PHE A 52 5.65 1.41 -7.67
CA PHE A 52 6.37 1.01 -8.86
C PHE A 52 6.47 -0.52 -8.91
N ILE A 53 5.97 -1.12 -9.99
CA ILE A 53 6.02 -2.56 -10.23
C ILE A 53 6.77 -2.81 -11.55
N PRO A 54 8.11 -3.01 -11.49
CA PRO A 54 8.95 -3.12 -12.69
C PRO A 54 8.79 -4.41 -13.51
N LYS A 55 8.06 -5.43 -13.03
CA LYS A 55 8.12 -6.78 -13.61
C LYS A 55 6.79 -7.52 -13.76
N PHE A 56 5.65 -6.84 -13.76
CA PHE A 56 4.37 -7.53 -13.94
C PHE A 56 4.11 -7.82 -15.43
N ARG A 57 4.26 -9.08 -15.84
CA ARG A 57 3.84 -9.56 -17.18
C ARG A 57 4.51 -8.82 -18.35
N ASP A 58 5.83 -8.67 -18.27
CA ASP A 58 6.70 -7.94 -19.24
C ASP A 58 6.40 -6.44 -19.39
N SER A 59 5.60 -5.87 -18.49
CA SER A 59 5.24 -4.45 -18.49
C SER A 59 5.66 -3.79 -17.17
N ILE A 60 6.06 -2.52 -17.28
CA ILE A 60 6.36 -1.67 -16.12
C ILE A 60 5.07 -0.94 -15.76
N TYR A 61 4.54 -1.15 -14.56
CA TYR A 61 3.40 -0.41 -14.05
C TYR A 61 3.88 0.63 -13.06
N PHE A 62 3.44 1.88 -13.25
CA PHE A 62 3.77 2.98 -12.37
C PHE A 62 2.48 3.67 -11.92
N LEU A 63 2.11 3.46 -10.67
CA LEU A 63 0.98 4.15 -10.08
C LEU A 63 1.52 5.32 -9.25
N ARG A 64 1.18 6.56 -9.65
CA ARG A 64 1.41 7.74 -8.83
C ARG A 64 0.06 8.34 -8.44
N ILE A 65 -0.13 8.49 -7.14
CA ILE A 65 -1.27 9.18 -6.56
C ILE A 65 -0.76 10.45 -5.89
N ASN A 66 -1.16 11.59 -6.43
CA ASN A 66 -0.77 12.90 -5.92
C ASN A 66 -1.90 13.52 -5.11
N GLY A 67 -1.54 14.13 -3.96
CA GLY A 67 -2.45 14.95 -3.16
C GLY A 67 -3.62 14.16 -2.58
N PHE A 68 -3.34 13.01 -1.98
CA PHE A 68 -4.37 12.24 -1.28
C PHE A 68 -4.69 12.92 0.05
N SER A 69 -5.93 13.28 0.27
CA SER A 69 -6.39 13.83 1.54
C SER A 69 -7.64 13.12 2.02
N MET A 70 -7.62 12.76 3.30
CA MET A 70 -8.72 12.11 3.98
C MET A 70 -9.16 13.01 5.13
N TYR A 71 -10.40 13.49 5.05
CA TYR A 71 -11.03 14.32 6.07
C TYR A 71 -12.36 13.68 6.47
N GLY A 72 -12.39 13.01 7.63
CA GLY A 72 -13.56 12.24 8.04
C GLY A 72 -13.87 11.10 7.06
N SER A 73 -15.02 11.15 6.38
CA SER A 73 -15.46 10.17 5.38
C SER A 73 -15.20 10.59 3.93
N LYS A 74 -14.64 11.79 3.69
CA LYS A 74 -14.31 12.26 2.33
C LYS A 74 -12.88 11.90 1.96
N LEU A 75 -12.74 11.27 0.80
CA LEU A 75 -11.48 10.94 0.16
C LEU A 75 -11.35 11.82 -1.09
N GLU A 76 -10.31 12.63 -1.14
CA GLU A 76 -9.97 13.44 -2.31
C GLU A 76 -8.56 13.06 -2.78
N ALA A 77 -8.44 12.73 -4.06
CA ALA A 77 -7.17 12.51 -4.73
C ALA A 77 -7.05 13.55 -5.85
N LYS A 78 -5.92 14.25 -5.90
CA LYS A 78 -5.75 15.36 -6.83
C LYS A 78 -5.46 14.87 -8.24
N GLU A 79 -4.61 13.85 -8.37
CA GLU A 79 -4.20 13.27 -9.65
C GLU A 79 -3.90 11.77 -9.48
N LEU A 80 -4.32 10.99 -10.48
CA LEU A 80 -4.02 9.57 -10.64
C LEU A 80 -3.34 9.40 -12.00
N SER A 81 -2.09 8.95 -11.98
CA SER A 81 -1.37 8.53 -13.19
C SER A 81 -0.97 7.06 -13.09
N VAL A 82 -1.15 6.34 -14.22
CA VAL A 82 -0.99 4.89 -14.40
C VAL A 82 -0.01 4.62 -15.53
#